data_AF-A0A2E0GFC7-F1
#
_entry.id   AF-A0A2E0GFC7-F1
#
_cell.length_a   1.000
_cell.length_b   1.000
_cell.length_c   1.000
_cell.angle_alpha   90.00
_cell.angle_beta   90.00
_cell.angle_gamma   90.00
#
_symmetry.space_group_name_H-M   'P 1'
#
loop_
_entity.id
_entity.type
_entity.pdbx_description
1 polymer ?
#
loop_
_entity_poly.entity_id
_entity_poly.type
_entity_poly.pdbx_seq_one_letter_code
_entity_poly.pdbx_strand_id
1 'polypeptide(L)'
;MVNAQGKILSNDITSNINVPQYNNSAVDGYAIKFADLKKSNNLLGLIGKNPPGKIFQKSIPPLSTLQVFTGSPVPLYFDTVVMYEDCKINELKISFPKNINLGQNLRKKGEDI
;
A
#
# COMPACT_ATOMS: atom_id res chain seq x y z
N MET A 1 -20.96 -9.77 -41.63
CA MET A 1 -21.58 -9.59 -40.29
C MET A 1 -20.53 -8.87 -39.44
N VAL A 2 -20.38 -7.55 -39.47
CA VAL A 2 -21.23 -6.42 -38.99
C VAL A 2 -21.43 -6.39 -37.46
N ASN A 3 -21.08 -5.22 -36.87
CA ASN A 3 -21.33 -4.66 -35.52
C ASN A 3 -20.26 -4.94 -34.44
N ALA A 4 -19.40 -3.97 -34.04
CA ALA A 4 -19.64 -2.74 -33.24
C ALA A 4 -20.11 -3.08 -31.80
N GLN A 5 -19.51 -2.60 -30.71
CA GLN A 5 -19.56 -1.20 -30.27
C GLN A 5 -18.66 -0.97 -29.03
N GLY A 6 -18.14 0.25 -28.90
CA GLY A 6 -17.08 0.63 -27.97
C GLY A 6 -17.39 0.58 -26.48
N LYS A 7 -16.35 0.29 -25.70
CA LYS A 7 -16.20 0.79 -24.34
C LYS A 7 -14.92 1.61 -24.27
N ILE A 8 -15.11 2.91 -24.06
CA ILE A 8 -14.06 3.83 -23.66
C ILE A 8 -13.71 3.48 -22.22
N LEU A 9 -12.62 2.75 -22.01
CA LEU A 9 -11.95 2.75 -20.71
C LEU A 9 -10.82 3.75 -20.79
N SER A 10 -11.17 4.99 -20.47
CA SER A 10 -10.23 6.07 -20.22
C SER A 10 -9.62 5.83 -18.84
N ASN A 11 -8.55 5.05 -18.80
CA ASN A 11 -7.59 5.08 -17.69
C ASN A 11 -6.27 4.53 -18.24
N ASP A 12 -5.27 5.41 -18.39
CA ASP A 12 -3.91 5.05 -18.73
C ASP A 12 -3.39 3.94 -17.82
N ILE A 13 -3.28 2.73 -18.35
CA ILE A 13 -2.52 1.65 -17.71
C ILE A 13 -1.05 1.89 -18.06
N THR A 14 -0.42 2.80 -17.34
CA THR A 14 1.04 2.92 -17.34
C THR A 14 1.61 2.04 -16.23
N SER A 15 2.18 0.89 -16.60
CA SER A 15 3.44 0.44 -16.00
C SER A 15 4.01 -0.79 -16.69
N ASN A 16 5.06 -0.50 -17.46
CA ASN A 16 5.95 -1.42 -18.14
C ASN A 16 7.17 -1.74 -17.23
N ILE A 17 6.97 -1.99 -15.93
CA ILE A 17 8.08 -1.99 -14.96
C ILE A 17 8.53 -3.41 -14.59
N ASN A 18 9.69 -3.74 -15.15
CA ASN A 18 10.68 -4.73 -14.78
C ASN A 18 10.78 -5.11 -13.28
N VAL A 19 10.99 -6.42 -13.03
CA VAL A 19 11.53 -7.08 -11.81
C VAL A 19 10.63 -7.05 -10.55
N PRO A 20 10.50 -8.14 -9.78
CA PRO A 20 9.77 -8.09 -8.50
C PRO A 20 10.57 -7.29 -7.46
N GLN A 21 10.30 -5.99 -7.37
CA GLN A 21 10.96 -4.98 -6.51
C GLN A 21 10.15 -4.68 -5.24
N TYR A 22 9.57 -5.69 -4.60
CA TYR A 22 8.79 -5.46 -3.38
C TYR A 22 9.71 -5.19 -2.19
N ASN A 23 9.39 -4.14 -1.43
CA ASN A 23 9.94 -3.97 -0.08
C ASN A 23 9.25 -4.96 0.86
N ASN A 24 9.85 -5.28 2.00
CA ASN A 24 9.22 -6.11 3.01
C ASN A 24 8.89 -5.27 4.24
N SER A 25 7.77 -5.59 4.89
CA SER A 25 7.45 -4.99 6.18
C SER A 25 8.40 -5.51 7.26
N ALA A 26 8.96 -4.62 8.07
CA ALA A 26 9.77 -4.97 9.23
C ALA A 26 8.93 -5.38 10.46
N VAL A 27 7.65 -5.00 10.47
CA VAL A 27 6.74 -5.12 11.61
C VAL A 27 5.33 -5.52 11.14
N ASP A 28 4.48 -5.92 12.07
CA ASP A 28 3.05 -6.07 11.84
C ASP A 28 2.36 -4.70 11.92
N GLY A 29 1.62 -4.33 10.87
CA GLY A 29 1.13 -2.97 10.77
C GLY A 29 0.39 -2.64 9.48
N TYR A 30 0.51 -1.37 9.11
CA TYR A 30 -0.24 -0.76 8.02
C TYR A 30 0.70 -0.05 7.05
N ALA A 31 0.77 -0.58 5.84
CA ALA A 31 1.47 0.03 4.73
C ALA A 31 0.63 1.17 4.15
N ILE A 32 1.25 2.33 4.03
CA ILE A 32 0.64 3.59 3.62
C ILE A 32 1.57 4.35 2.67
N LYS A 33 1.01 5.33 1.98
CA LYS A 33 1.76 6.34 1.26
C LYS A 33 1.86 7.58 2.13
N PHE A 34 3.07 7.99 2.50
CA PHE A 34 3.31 9.10 3.42
C PHE A 34 2.65 10.40 2.94
N ALA A 35 2.66 10.65 1.63
CA ALA A 35 2.02 11.81 1.03
C ALA A 35 0.48 11.83 1.21
N ASP A 36 -0.15 10.66 1.36
CA ASP A 36 -1.60 10.55 1.51
C ASP A 36 -2.04 10.90 2.94
N LEU A 37 -1.19 10.70 3.96
CA LEU A 37 -1.49 11.09 5.35
C LEU A 37 -1.83 12.57 5.48
N LYS A 38 -1.02 13.44 4.84
CA LYS A 38 -1.24 14.89 4.87
C LYS A 38 -2.55 15.29 4.19
N LYS A 39 -2.95 14.56 3.14
CA LYS A 39 -4.17 14.83 2.37
C LYS A 39 -5.44 14.39 3.09
N SER A 40 -5.34 13.37 3.93
CA SER A 40 -6.50 12.75 4.58
C SER A 40 -6.58 13.00 6.08
N ASN A 41 -5.80 13.96 6.60
CA ASN A 41 -5.72 14.25 8.03
C ASN A 41 -5.43 13.00 8.88
N ASN A 42 -4.47 12.19 8.42
CA ASN A 42 -4.06 10.92 9.03
C ASN A 42 -5.16 9.84 9.08
N LEU A 43 -6.19 9.92 8.24
CA LEU A 43 -7.25 8.92 8.17
C LEU A 43 -7.28 8.28 6.79
N LEU A 44 -6.96 7.00 6.66
CA LEU A 44 -6.89 6.32 5.35
C LEU A 44 -7.80 5.09 5.32
N GLY A 45 -8.29 4.73 4.13
CA GLY A 45 -9.18 3.59 3.94
C GLY A 45 -8.43 2.27 3.92
N LEU A 46 -8.84 1.30 4.73
CA LEU A 46 -8.30 -0.06 4.70
C LEU A 46 -8.84 -0.81 3.48
N ILE A 47 -7.97 -1.09 2.51
CA ILE A 47 -8.35 -1.80 1.27
C ILE A 47 -8.20 -3.33 1.37
N GLY A 48 -7.60 -3.80 2.46
CA GLY A 48 -7.45 -5.22 2.74
C GLY A 48 -6.17 -5.53 3.53
N LYS A 49 -5.77 -6.79 3.46
CA LYS A 49 -4.59 -7.32 4.12
C LYS A 49 -3.72 -8.12 3.17
N ASN A 50 -2.41 -8.07 3.35
CA ASN A 50 -1.44 -8.84 2.58
C ASN A 50 -0.57 -9.71 3.52
N PRO A 51 -0.86 -11.02 3.62
CA PRO A 51 -0.05 -11.94 4.41
C PRO A 51 1.30 -12.25 3.74
N PRO A 52 2.28 -12.77 4.49
CA PRO A 52 3.57 -13.18 3.95
C PRO A 52 3.39 -14.23 2.85
N GLY A 53 4.24 -14.17 1.82
CA GLY A 53 4.19 -15.08 0.68
C GLY A 53 3.06 -14.81 -0.33
N LYS A 54 2.21 -13.80 -0.12
CA LYS A 54 1.23 -13.34 -1.11
C LYS A 54 1.55 -11.96 -1.65
N ILE A 55 1.27 -11.75 -2.93
CA ILE A 55 1.37 -10.45 -3.58
C ILE A 55 -0.02 -9.84 -3.62
N PHE A 56 -0.14 -8.59 -3.18
CA PHE A 56 -1.38 -7.84 -3.30
C PHE A 56 -1.60 -7.42 -4.76
N GLN A 57 -2.60 -8.01 -5.41
CA GLN A 57 -2.89 -7.80 -6.84
C GLN A 57 -4.08 -6.86 -7.11
N LYS A 58 -4.74 -6.37 -6.06
CA LYS A 58 -5.88 -5.44 -6.23
C LYS A 58 -5.36 -4.04 -6.55
N SER A 59 -6.19 -3.26 -7.25
CA SER A 59 -5.93 -1.83 -7.44
C SER A 59 -5.85 -1.12 -6.09
N ILE A 60 -4.90 -0.19 -5.97
CA ILE A 60 -4.67 0.60 -4.77
C ILE A 60 -5.18 2.02 -5.06
N PRO A 61 -6.40 2.37 -4.62
CA PRO A 61 -6.89 3.74 -4.80
C PRO A 61 -6.07 4.73 -3.96
N PRO A 62 -6.10 6.03 -4.30
CA PRO A 62 -5.52 7.07 -3.44
C PRO A 62 -6.11 7.02 -2.03
N LEU A 63 -5.34 7.49 -1.04
CA LEU A 63 -5.77 7.54 0.37
C LEU A 63 -6.09 6.17 0.97
N SER A 64 -5.37 5.14 0.50
CA SER A 64 -5.54 3.76 0.93
C SER A 64 -4.44 3.30 1.87
N THR A 65 -4.79 2.28 2.64
CA THR A 65 -3.94 1.56 3.56
C THR A 65 -4.08 0.07 3.34
N LEU A 66 -2.96 -0.65 3.36
CA LEU A 66 -2.90 -2.10 3.30
C LEU A 66 -2.39 -2.64 4.63
N GLN A 67 -3.13 -3.55 5.26
CA GLN A 67 -2.61 -4.27 6.43
C GLN A 67 -1.52 -5.24 5.98
N VAL A 68 -0.35 -5.17 6.61
CA VAL A 68 0.81 -6.00 6.30
C VAL A 68 1.33 -6.65 7.57
N PHE A 69 1.96 -7.80 7.42
CA PHE A 69 2.57 -8.54 8.52
C PHE A 69 4.08 -8.50 8.37
N THR A 70 4.79 -8.85 9.43
CA THR A 70 6.25 -8.98 9.41
C THR A 70 6.68 -9.91 8.27
N GLY A 71 7.55 -9.42 7.38
CA GLY A 71 7.99 -10.16 6.19
C GLY A 71 7.00 -10.18 5.02
N SER A 72 5.83 -9.53 5.14
CA SER A 72 4.92 -9.36 4.00
C SER A 72 5.53 -8.45 2.94
N PRO A 73 5.39 -8.80 1.65
CA PRO A 73 5.78 -7.91 0.58
C PRO A 73 4.83 -6.70 0.54
N VAL A 74 5.42 -5.52 0.45
CA VAL A 74 4.77 -4.23 0.39
C VAL A 74 4.82 -3.72 -1.05
N PRO A 75 3.66 -3.47 -1.69
CA PRO A 75 3.60 -2.84 -3.01
C PRO A 75 4.35 -1.50 -3.05
N LEU A 76 5.01 -1.21 -4.18
CA LEU A 76 5.76 0.04 -4.40
C LEU A 76 4.94 1.32 -4.23
N TYR A 77 3.61 1.22 -4.31
CA TYR A 77 2.72 2.35 -4.03
C TYR A 77 2.88 2.86 -2.59
N PHE A 78 3.12 1.94 -1.65
CA PHE A 78 3.31 2.24 -0.24
C PHE A 78 4.79 2.44 0.04
N ASP A 79 5.11 3.57 0.67
CA ASP A 79 6.47 4.02 0.95
C ASP A 79 6.79 4.03 2.45
N THR A 80 5.81 3.66 3.29
CA THR A 80 5.93 3.74 4.75
C THR A 80 5.06 2.67 5.42
N VAL A 81 5.54 2.04 6.50
CA VAL A 81 4.75 1.11 7.32
C VAL A 81 4.63 1.63 8.75
N VAL A 82 3.42 1.69 9.29
CA VAL A 82 3.18 2.10 10.68
C VAL A 82 2.78 0.88 11.50
N MET A 83 3.28 0.79 12.73
CA MET A 83 2.95 -0.31 13.64
C MET A 83 1.44 -0.38 13.90
N TYR A 84 0.92 -1.60 13.99
CA TYR A 84 -0.50 -1.84 14.28
C TYR A 84 -0.93 -1.18 15.60
N GLU A 85 -0.07 -1.25 16.62
CA GLU A 85 -0.31 -0.75 17.99
C GLU A 85 -0.48 0.77 18.05
N ASP A 86 0.19 1.52 17.17
CA ASP A 86 0.10 2.97 17.10
C ASP A 86 -1.14 3.46 16.34
N CYS A 87 -1.81 2.57 15.61
CA CYS A 87 -2.93 2.90 14.75
C CYS A 87 -4.27 2.63 15.44
N LYS A 88 -5.26 3.47 15.17
CA LYS A 88 -6.65 3.20 15.59
C LYS A 88 -7.49 2.76 14.41
N ILE A 89 -8.04 1.55 14.49
CA ILE A 89 -8.95 1.01 13.49
C ILE A 89 -10.37 1.47 13.81
N ASN A 90 -11.04 1.98 12.80
CA ASN A 90 -12.45 2.32 12.84
C ASN A 90 -13.13 1.73 11.60
N GLU A 91 -13.68 0.53 11.74
CA GLU A 91 -14.30 -0.25 10.67
C GLU A 91 -13.37 -0.46 9.46
N LEU A 92 -13.50 0.40 8.44
CA LEU A 92 -12.72 0.38 7.19
C LEU A 92 -11.77 1.58 7.09
N LYS A 93 -11.54 2.34 8.16
CA LYS A 93 -10.62 3.47 8.19
C LYS A 93 -9.60 3.31 9.30
N ILE A 94 -8.35 3.67 9.01
CA ILE A 94 -7.24 3.60 9.95
C ILE A 94 -6.80 5.04 10.25
N SER A 95 -6.79 5.38 11.53
CA SER A 95 -6.26 6.64 12.03
C SER A 95 -4.81 6.45 12.44
N PHE A 96 -3.94 7.33 11.94
CA PHE A 96 -2.50 7.25 12.10
C PHE A 96 -1.97 8.32 13.07
N PRO A 97 -0.89 8.01 13.82
CA PRO A 97 -0.24 9.00 14.67
C PRO A 97 0.39 10.13 13.84
N LYS A 98 0.65 11.27 14.48
CA LYS A 98 1.28 12.43 13.81
C LYS A 98 2.79 12.26 13.59
N ASN A 99 3.44 11.41 14.38
CA ASN A 99 4.90 11.24 14.37
C ASN A 99 5.31 10.09 13.44
N ILE A 100 4.92 10.16 12.17
CA ILE A 100 5.29 9.17 11.16
C ILE A 100 6.47 9.72 10.35
N ASN A 101 7.50 8.90 10.16
CA ASN A 101 8.60 9.21 9.27
C ASN A 101 8.44 8.45 7.95
N LEU A 102 8.79 9.10 6.83
CA LEU A 102 8.82 8.47 5.52
C LEU A 102 9.78 7.27 5.53
N GLY A 103 9.35 6.12 5.00
CA GLY A 103 10.21 4.94 4.90
C GLY A 103 10.38 4.14 6.19
N GLN A 104 9.74 4.52 7.29
CA GLN A 104 9.86 3.76 8.54
C GLN A 104 9.31 2.33 8.38
N ASN A 105 9.90 1.40 9.11
CA ASN A 105 9.51 -0.02 9.16
C ASN A 105 9.44 -0.75 7.80
N LEU A 106 10.08 -0.21 6.77
CA LEU A 106 10.27 -0.89 5.48
C LEU A 106 11.69 -1.40 5.35
N ARG A 107 11.82 -2.69 5.02
CA ARG A 107 13.07 -3.31 4.61
C ARG A 107 13.14 -3.30 3.09
N LYS A 108 14.08 -2.54 2.54
CA LYS A 108 14.35 -2.55 1.09
C LYS A 108 15.07 -3.86 0.74
N LYS A 109 14.63 -4.54 -0.32
CA LYS A 109 15.33 -5.72 -0.83
C LYS A 109 16.66 -5.28 -1.45
N GLY A 110 17.78 -5.63 -0.81
CA GLY A 110 19.13 -5.20 -1.19
C GLY A 110 20.01 -4.76 -0.02
N GLU A 111 19.47 -4.70 1.20
CA GLU A 111 20.23 -4.45 2.44
C GLU A 111 20.45 -5.72 3.27
N ASP A 112 20.26 -6.89 2.65
CA ASP A 112 20.75 -8.18 3.12
C ASP A 112 21.92 -8.52 2.19
N ILE A 113 23.15 -8.30 2.67
CA ILE A 113 24.41 -8.70 2.03
C ILE A 113 24.58 -10.21 2.22
#